data_AF-B3XPM6-F1
#
_entry.id   AF-B3XPM6-F1
#
_cell.length_a   1.000
_cell.length_b   1.000
_cell.length_c   1.000
_cell.angle_alpha   90.00
_cell.angle_beta   90.00
_cell.angle_gamma   90.00
#
_symmetry.space_group_name_H-M   'P 1'
#
loop_
_entity.id
_entity.type
_entity.pdbx_description
1 polymer ?
#
loop_
_entity_poly.entity_id
_entity_poly.type
_entity_poly.pdbx_seq_one_letter_code
_entity_poly.pdbx_strand_id
1 'polypeptide(L)'
;MADESKSTGHMERTLQTRHLSMIALGGTIGTGLFIASGSAISTAGPGGALVAYGIMGIMVYFLMTSLGEMATYMPLTGSFSAYSTKFVDPALGFALGWNYWFNWAITIPVDVTTAGIVMNYWLPNVPGWIFSVTVMALIFLINYLSVRSYGETEFWLALIKVVTVIVFLIVGVAIIFGIMGGKPVGLSNFHYKQAPFVGGVPAIISVFLVAGFSFQGTELVGITAGEAATPEKSVSKAIHSTFWRILLFYIFAIFVIACILPYTDKNLLNQDVSNITMSPFTIVFKRAGLAFAASAMNAVILTAVISAANSGLYASTRMLYSQAREGYAWRIFGYVNRRGIPIYALLGTMVVSLAAYATQFIGPKAYNYLIGASGLCGFIAWLGIAISHYRFRKAFLKQGHKLSELKYHATGFPFGPVFALALCIVVICGQNIDAFVKMDWQNILITYMGIPLFLILFFYYKIRYKTHLIPLDKVDLSRQTKGESYEPEDN
;
A
#
# COMPACT_ATOMS: atom_id res chain seq x y z
N MET A 1 31.08 11.41 -34.07
CA MET A 1 30.76 12.53 -33.17
C MET A 1 29.24 12.66 -33.12
N ALA A 2 28.57 11.82 -32.34
CA ALA A 2 27.14 11.87 -32.06
C ALA A 2 26.84 10.79 -31.01
N ASP A 3 26.77 11.20 -29.75
CA ASP A 3 25.69 10.85 -28.79
C ASP A 3 26.10 11.26 -27.35
N GLU A 4 26.47 12.53 -27.17
CA GLU A 4 26.40 13.18 -25.86
C GLU A 4 25.00 13.79 -25.69
N SER A 5 23.95 12.97 -25.73
CA SER A 5 22.60 13.42 -25.41
C SER A 5 22.33 13.27 -23.91
N LYS A 6 22.55 14.39 -23.21
CA LYS A 6 21.88 14.85 -21.97
C LYS A 6 21.59 13.79 -20.89
N SER A 7 22.52 13.61 -19.94
CA SER A 7 22.14 13.24 -18.56
C SER A 7 21.39 14.43 -17.95
N THR A 8 20.06 14.44 -18.06
CA THR A 8 19.22 15.53 -17.52
C THR A 8 19.14 15.52 -15.99
N GLY A 9 19.79 14.59 -15.29
CA GLY A 9 19.73 14.51 -13.83
C GLY A 9 18.32 14.23 -13.26
N HIS A 10 17.38 13.84 -14.13
CA HIS A 10 15.98 13.53 -13.81
C HIS A 10 15.64 12.10 -14.26
N MET A 11 14.62 11.50 -13.62
CA MET A 11 14.15 10.17 -13.98
C MET A 11 13.30 10.20 -15.25
N GLU A 12 13.35 9.12 -16.02
CA GLU A 12 12.63 9.03 -17.30
C GLU A 12 11.13 8.77 -17.11
N ARG A 13 10.32 9.44 -17.92
CA ARG A 13 8.86 9.32 -17.90
C ARG A 13 8.36 8.26 -18.88
N THR A 14 8.66 7.00 -18.60
CA THR A 14 8.38 5.88 -19.52
C THR A 14 7.13 5.07 -19.16
N LEU A 15 6.54 5.29 -17.97
CA LEU A 15 5.40 4.50 -17.52
C LEU A 15 4.12 4.87 -18.30
N GLN A 16 3.60 3.89 -19.03
CA GLN A 16 2.37 4.00 -19.81
C GLN A 16 1.15 3.93 -18.90
N THR A 17 0.00 4.42 -19.38
CA THR A 17 -1.28 4.36 -18.66
C THR A 17 -1.64 2.95 -18.20
N ARG A 18 -1.31 1.91 -18.99
CA ARG A 18 -1.53 0.51 -18.60
C ARG A 18 -0.67 0.09 -17.41
N HIS A 19 0.57 0.57 -17.33
CA HIS A 19 1.46 0.28 -16.20
C HIS A 19 0.88 0.92 -14.94
N LEU A 20 0.53 2.21 -14.95
CA LEU A 20 -0.05 2.87 -13.77
C LEU A 20 -1.35 2.19 -13.33
N SER A 21 -2.19 1.82 -14.29
CA SER A 21 -3.44 1.11 -14.00
C SER A 21 -3.17 -0.23 -13.32
N MET A 22 -2.20 -1.02 -13.82
CA MET A 22 -1.86 -2.31 -13.22
C MET A 22 -1.06 -2.18 -11.93
N ILE A 23 -0.20 -1.19 -11.76
CA ILE A 23 0.50 -0.92 -10.49
C ILE A 23 -0.54 -0.59 -9.41
N ALA A 24 -1.53 0.23 -9.74
CA ALA A 24 -2.66 0.51 -8.87
C ALA A 24 -3.52 -0.74 -8.58
N LEU A 25 -3.53 -1.75 -9.47
CA LEU A 25 -4.21 -3.04 -9.22
C LEU A 25 -3.36 -3.91 -8.30
N GLY A 26 -2.14 -4.17 -8.74
CA GLY A 26 -1.17 -5.05 -8.10
C GLY A 26 -0.84 -4.61 -6.69
N GLY A 27 -0.65 -3.31 -6.46
CA GLY A 27 -0.37 -2.75 -5.14
C GLY A 27 -1.51 -2.97 -4.14
N THR A 28 -2.75 -3.10 -4.61
CA THR A 28 -3.92 -3.30 -3.73
C THR A 28 -4.37 -4.74 -3.62
N ILE A 29 -3.90 -5.64 -4.49
CA ILE A 29 -4.25 -7.06 -4.43
C ILE A 29 -3.02 -7.79 -3.93
N GLY A 30 -3.04 -8.14 -2.65
CA GLY A 30 -1.89 -8.71 -1.96
C GLY A 30 -2.27 -9.78 -0.93
N THR A 31 -1.33 -10.03 -0.04
CA THR A 31 -1.50 -10.90 1.14
C THR A 31 -2.69 -10.47 2.00
N GLY A 32 -2.98 -9.17 2.08
CA GLY A 32 -4.16 -8.64 2.76
C GLY A 32 -5.47 -9.28 2.29
N LEU A 33 -5.72 -9.31 0.98
CA LEU A 33 -6.91 -9.94 0.43
C LEU A 33 -6.87 -11.46 0.55
N PHE A 34 -5.76 -12.10 0.15
CA PHE A 34 -5.72 -13.55 0.04
C PHE A 34 -5.56 -14.28 1.37
N ILE A 35 -4.96 -13.65 2.37
CA ILE A 35 -4.67 -14.27 3.67
C ILE A 35 -5.48 -13.57 4.75
N ALA A 36 -5.35 -12.26 4.88
CA ALA A 36 -5.88 -11.52 6.02
C ALA A 36 -7.43 -11.40 6.01
N SER A 37 -8.08 -11.59 4.86
CA SER A 37 -9.55 -11.68 4.77
C SER A 37 -10.15 -12.76 5.66
N GLY A 38 -9.43 -13.87 5.91
CA GLY A 38 -9.89 -14.93 6.79
C GLY A 38 -10.01 -14.47 8.24
N SER A 39 -8.96 -13.82 8.75
CA SER A 39 -8.92 -13.21 10.08
C SER A 39 -10.00 -12.14 10.27
N ALA A 40 -10.25 -11.33 9.23
CA ALA A 40 -11.32 -10.33 9.28
C ALA A 40 -12.71 -10.96 9.49
N ILE A 41 -13.02 -12.02 8.74
CA ILE A 41 -14.30 -12.73 8.83
C ILE A 41 -14.42 -13.47 10.16
N SER A 42 -13.37 -14.14 10.63
CA SER A 42 -13.42 -14.85 11.91
C SER A 42 -13.58 -13.92 13.11
N THR A 43 -13.02 -12.71 13.04
CA THR A 43 -13.02 -11.73 14.13
C THR A 43 -14.35 -10.99 14.25
N ALA A 44 -14.84 -10.39 13.16
CA ALA A 44 -16.04 -9.52 13.19
C ALA A 44 -17.30 -10.20 12.62
N GLY A 45 -17.17 -11.43 12.11
CA GLY A 45 -18.25 -12.11 11.41
C GLY A 45 -18.44 -11.60 9.98
N PRO A 46 -19.38 -12.20 9.23
CA PRO A 46 -19.56 -11.93 7.80
C PRO A 46 -20.05 -10.51 7.51
N GLY A 47 -21.00 -9.99 8.30
CA GLY A 47 -21.48 -8.61 8.16
C GLY A 47 -20.48 -7.60 8.71
N GLY A 48 -19.85 -7.89 9.85
CA GLY A 48 -18.84 -7.01 10.44
C GLY A 48 -17.64 -6.80 9.52
N ALA A 49 -17.14 -7.86 8.88
CA ALA A 49 -16.07 -7.77 7.89
C ALA A 49 -16.46 -6.93 6.68
N LEU A 50 -17.68 -7.09 6.15
CA LEU A 50 -18.16 -6.30 5.01
C LEU A 50 -18.30 -4.81 5.35
N VAL A 51 -18.83 -4.49 6.53
CA VAL A 51 -18.92 -3.10 7.01
C VAL A 51 -17.52 -2.50 7.15
N ALA A 52 -16.58 -3.26 7.72
CA ALA A 52 -15.20 -2.81 7.89
C ALA A 52 -14.50 -2.49 6.57
N TYR A 53 -14.53 -3.42 5.61
CA TYR A 53 -13.94 -3.19 4.30
C TYR A 53 -14.71 -2.16 3.47
N GLY A 54 -16.02 -2.02 3.65
CA GLY A 54 -16.82 -0.98 3.01
C GLY A 54 -16.44 0.43 3.48
N ILE A 55 -16.37 0.64 4.80
CA ILE A 55 -15.99 1.93 5.40
C ILE A 55 -14.54 2.28 5.03
N MET A 56 -13.62 1.33 5.17
CA MET A 56 -12.22 1.53 4.77
C MET A 56 -12.08 1.76 3.26
N GLY A 57 -12.87 1.07 2.45
CA GLY A 57 -12.92 1.27 1.00
C GLY A 57 -13.38 2.68 0.62
N ILE A 58 -14.41 3.21 1.27
CA ILE A 58 -14.87 4.60 1.08
C ILE A 58 -13.77 5.59 1.48
N MET A 59 -13.08 5.32 2.59
CA MET A 59 -11.95 6.14 3.06
C MET A 59 -10.84 6.21 2.01
N VAL A 60 -10.40 5.05 1.52
CA VAL A 60 -9.34 4.92 0.52
C VAL A 60 -9.76 5.55 -0.80
N TYR A 61 -11.04 5.44 -1.19
CA TYR A 61 -11.57 6.14 -2.34
C TYR A 61 -11.39 7.66 -2.20
N PHE A 62 -11.80 8.27 -1.09
CA PHE A 62 -11.60 9.71 -0.86
C PHE A 62 -10.14 10.11 -0.77
N LEU A 63 -9.29 9.24 -0.22
CA LEU A 63 -7.85 9.45 -0.18
C LEU A 63 -7.25 9.45 -1.60
N MET A 64 -7.67 8.52 -2.44
CA MET A 64 -7.19 8.39 -3.81
C MET A 64 -7.68 9.51 -4.72
N THR A 65 -8.92 9.98 -4.56
CA THR A 65 -9.37 11.17 -5.29
C THR A 65 -8.62 12.43 -4.84
N SER A 66 -8.34 12.56 -3.54
CA SER A 66 -7.51 13.63 -2.98
C SER A 66 -6.08 13.60 -3.55
N LEU A 67 -5.47 12.42 -3.60
CA LEU A 67 -4.14 12.22 -4.17
C LEU A 67 -4.14 12.49 -5.69
N GLY A 68 -5.18 12.04 -6.39
CA GLY A 68 -5.34 12.23 -7.84
C GLY A 68 -5.40 13.69 -8.24
N GLU A 69 -6.12 14.53 -7.49
CA GLU A 69 -6.17 15.96 -7.76
C GLU A 69 -4.78 16.61 -7.64
N MET A 70 -4.05 16.34 -6.56
CA MET A 70 -2.70 16.89 -6.38
C MET A 70 -1.69 16.32 -7.39
N ALA A 71 -1.76 15.02 -7.67
CA ALA A 71 -0.81 14.34 -8.57
C ALA A 71 -1.05 14.63 -10.06
N THR A 72 -2.26 14.99 -10.45
CA THR A 72 -2.53 15.50 -11.81
C THR A 72 -2.14 16.96 -11.95
N TYR A 73 -2.24 17.75 -10.88
CA TYR A 73 -1.77 19.14 -10.88
C TYR A 73 -0.24 19.25 -10.87
N MET A 74 0.42 18.46 -10.02
CA MET A 74 1.86 18.51 -9.78
C MET A 74 2.43 17.08 -9.68
N PRO A 75 2.67 16.39 -10.82
CA PRO A 75 3.14 15.00 -10.88
C PRO A 75 4.62 14.89 -10.48
N LEU A 76 4.88 14.84 -9.17
CA LEU A 76 6.22 14.67 -8.60
C LEU A 76 6.39 13.27 -8.04
N THR A 77 7.61 12.76 -8.12
CA THR A 77 7.99 11.47 -7.53
C THR A 77 7.84 11.49 -6.02
N GLY A 78 8.21 12.59 -5.36
CA GLY A 78 8.03 12.77 -3.91
C GLY A 78 6.56 12.72 -3.45
N SER A 79 5.62 12.89 -4.38
CA SER A 79 4.18 12.78 -4.15
C SER A 79 3.74 13.51 -2.87
N PHE A 80 3.07 12.81 -1.95
CA PHE A 80 2.59 13.37 -0.69
C PHE A 80 3.68 13.91 0.25
N SER A 81 4.93 13.46 0.16
CA SER A 81 6.04 14.10 0.88
C SER A 81 6.26 15.52 0.34
N ALA A 82 6.36 15.64 -0.99
CA ALA A 82 6.53 16.93 -1.67
C ALA A 82 5.30 17.85 -1.47
N TYR A 83 4.08 17.31 -1.56
CA TYR A 83 2.84 18.07 -1.32
C TYR A 83 2.78 18.60 0.12
N SER A 84 3.22 17.80 1.10
CA SER A 84 3.24 18.21 2.50
C SER A 84 4.26 19.31 2.75
N THR A 85 5.45 19.20 2.14
CA THR A 85 6.48 20.26 2.21
C THR A 85 5.96 21.57 1.65
N LYS A 86 5.24 21.51 0.52
CA LYS A 86 4.84 22.69 -0.25
C LYS A 86 3.56 23.36 0.28
N PHE A 87 2.56 22.55 0.64
CA PHE A 87 1.23 23.04 0.98
C PHE A 87 1.01 23.15 2.50
N VAL A 88 1.86 22.54 3.33
CA VAL A 88 1.66 22.45 4.78
C VAL A 88 2.83 23.03 5.57
N ASP A 89 3.92 22.28 5.71
CA ASP A 89 5.11 22.62 6.49
C ASP A 89 6.28 21.75 5.99
N PRO A 90 7.46 22.31 5.68
CA PRO A 90 8.62 21.51 5.28
C PRO A 90 9.02 20.41 6.28
N ALA A 91 8.79 20.61 7.58
CA ALA A 91 9.01 19.57 8.59
C ALA A 91 8.07 18.37 8.41
N LEU A 92 6.83 18.61 7.94
CA LEU A 92 5.86 17.55 7.71
C LEU A 92 6.28 16.69 6.51
N GLY A 93 6.70 17.30 5.41
CA GLY A 93 7.20 16.55 4.26
C GLY A 93 8.49 15.78 4.58
N PHE A 94 9.44 16.41 5.30
CA PHE A 94 10.62 15.69 5.82
C PHE A 94 10.23 14.42 6.59
N ALA A 95 9.35 14.55 7.60
CA ALA A 95 8.95 13.44 8.45
C ALA A 95 8.18 12.37 7.68
N LEU A 96 7.26 12.76 6.80
CA LEU A 96 6.45 11.83 6.00
C LEU A 96 7.30 11.05 5.01
N GLY A 97 8.24 11.70 4.31
CA GLY A 97 9.09 11.00 3.35
C GLY A 97 10.03 10.00 4.03
N TRP A 98 10.61 10.33 5.19
CA TRP A 98 11.41 9.38 5.97
C TRP A 98 10.58 8.25 6.57
N ASN A 99 9.40 8.55 7.11
CA ASN A 99 8.45 7.56 7.62
C ASN A 99 8.00 6.57 6.53
N TYR A 100 7.70 7.08 5.33
CA TYR A 100 7.27 6.24 4.21
C TYR A 100 8.41 5.43 3.60
N TRP A 101 9.61 6.02 3.49
CA TRP A 101 10.80 5.27 3.09
C TRP A 101 11.10 4.14 4.08
N PHE A 102 11.08 4.43 5.38
CA PHE A 102 11.29 3.44 6.44
C PHE A 102 10.25 2.32 6.38
N ASN A 103 8.96 2.66 6.22
CA ASN A 103 7.88 1.68 6.07
C ASN A 103 8.21 0.62 5.01
N TRP A 104 8.46 1.07 3.78
CA TRP A 104 8.70 0.17 2.67
C TRP A 104 10.06 -0.53 2.73
N ALA A 105 11.09 0.12 3.27
CA ALA A 105 12.40 -0.51 3.48
C ALA A 105 12.31 -1.70 4.46
N ILE A 106 11.44 -1.63 5.47
CA ILE A 106 11.23 -2.71 6.45
C ILE A 106 10.22 -3.76 5.95
N THR A 107 9.22 -3.37 5.16
CA THR A 107 8.24 -4.30 4.60
C THR A 107 8.84 -5.25 3.56
N ILE A 108 9.89 -4.83 2.83
CA ILE A 108 10.61 -5.71 1.88
C ILE A 108 11.07 -7.03 2.54
N PRO A 109 11.82 -7.01 3.68
CA PRO A 109 12.14 -8.20 4.46
C PRO A 109 10.94 -9.09 4.81
N VAL A 110 9.81 -8.49 5.16
CA VAL A 110 8.57 -9.20 5.53
C VAL A 110 8.02 -9.98 4.35
N ASP A 111 7.93 -9.33 3.19
CA ASP A 111 7.44 -9.95 1.99
C ASP A 111 8.40 -11.05 1.48
N VAL A 112 9.71 -10.80 1.43
CA VAL A 112 10.65 -11.85 0.97
C VAL A 112 10.72 -13.04 1.93
N THR A 113 10.52 -12.83 3.23
CA THR A 113 10.37 -13.92 4.21
C THR A 113 9.10 -14.71 3.95
N THR A 114 7.98 -14.03 3.67
CA THR A 114 6.71 -14.66 3.32
C THR A 114 6.82 -15.47 2.03
N ALA A 115 7.54 -14.96 1.01
CA ALA A 115 7.82 -15.70 -0.22
C ALA A 115 8.60 -17.00 0.07
N GLY A 116 9.54 -16.96 1.02
CA GLY A 116 10.24 -18.16 1.48
C GLY A 116 9.31 -19.19 2.11
N ILE A 117 8.44 -18.76 3.03
CA ILE A 117 7.45 -19.64 3.67
C ILE A 117 6.51 -20.27 2.63
N VAL A 118 6.07 -19.50 1.64
CA VAL A 118 5.22 -20.02 0.55
C VAL A 118 5.98 -21.03 -0.31
N MET A 119 7.27 -20.80 -0.59
CA MET A 119 8.10 -21.74 -1.35
C MET A 119 8.32 -23.09 -0.63
N ASN A 120 8.37 -23.09 0.71
CA ASN A 120 8.45 -24.31 1.51
C ASN A 120 7.23 -25.24 1.32
N TYR A 121 6.12 -24.77 0.75
CA TYR A 121 5.01 -25.64 0.36
C TYR A 121 5.43 -26.68 -0.69
N TRP A 122 6.24 -26.29 -1.69
CA TRP A 122 6.73 -27.22 -2.72
C TRP A 122 8.08 -27.83 -2.37
N LEU A 123 8.94 -27.08 -1.65
CA LEU A 123 10.31 -27.48 -1.32
C LEU A 123 10.53 -27.41 0.21
N PRO A 124 9.87 -28.28 1.00
CA PRO A 124 9.88 -28.20 2.46
C PRO A 124 11.26 -28.40 3.08
N ASN A 125 12.14 -29.15 2.40
CA ASN A 125 13.49 -29.47 2.88
C ASN A 125 14.51 -28.35 2.61
N VAL A 126 14.16 -27.33 1.83
CA VAL A 126 15.05 -26.22 1.51
C VAL A 126 14.83 -25.10 2.54
N PRO A 127 15.88 -24.61 3.22
CA PRO A 127 15.75 -23.50 4.16
C PRO A 127 15.11 -22.26 3.51
N GLY A 128 14.06 -21.73 4.13
CA GLY A 128 13.26 -20.61 3.58
C GLY A 128 14.09 -19.36 3.24
N TRP A 129 15.19 -19.12 3.97
CA TRP A 129 16.07 -17.97 3.73
C TRP A 129 16.71 -17.98 2.34
N ILE A 130 16.94 -19.16 1.74
CA ILE A 130 17.51 -19.28 0.39
C ILE A 130 16.53 -18.65 -0.62
N PHE A 131 15.24 -18.96 -0.50
CA PHE A 131 14.21 -18.36 -1.34
C PHE A 131 14.06 -16.87 -1.08
N SER A 132 14.10 -16.43 0.19
CA SER A 132 14.04 -15.00 0.53
C SER A 132 15.17 -14.19 -0.12
N VAL A 133 16.42 -14.65 -0.01
CA VAL A 133 17.58 -13.99 -0.64
C VAL A 133 17.47 -14.00 -2.16
N THR A 134 17.01 -15.12 -2.74
CA THR A 134 16.83 -15.25 -4.20
C THR A 134 15.77 -14.27 -4.71
N VAL A 135 14.63 -14.17 -4.03
CA VAL A 135 13.56 -13.22 -4.37
C VAL A 135 14.06 -11.78 -4.22
N MET A 136 14.80 -11.48 -3.15
CA MET A 136 15.35 -10.14 -2.95
C MET A 136 16.34 -9.74 -4.05
N ALA A 137 17.21 -10.68 -4.48
CA ALA A 137 18.13 -10.48 -5.60
C ALA A 137 17.37 -10.27 -6.93
N LEU A 138 16.31 -11.04 -7.18
CA LEU A 138 15.45 -10.90 -8.37
C LEU A 138 14.78 -9.53 -8.41
N ILE A 139 14.22 -9.06 -7.30
CA ILE A 139 13.56 -7.75 -7.19
C ILE A 139 14.56 -6.62 -7.38
N PHE A 140 15.76 -6.74 -6.79
CA PHE A 140 16.85 -5.79 -7.02
C PHE A 140 17.22 -5.72 -8.50
N LEU A 141 17.36 -6.87 -9.18
CA LEU A 141 17.70 -6.92 -10.59
C LEU A 141 16.62 -6.25 -11.46
N ILE A 142 15.33 -6.53 -11.20
CA ILE A 142 14.22 -5.90 -11.91
C ILE A 142 14.29 -4.37 -11.81
N ASN A 143 14.54 -3.85 -10.61
CA ASN A 143 14.63 -2.41 -10.36
C ASN A 143 15.94 -1.78 -10.86
N TYR A 144 17.00 -2.58 -11.00
CA TYR A 144 18.30 -2.16 -11.53
C TYR A 144 18.33 -2.06 -13.06
N LEU A 145 17.51 -2.84 -13.77
CA LEU A 145 17.51 -2.90 -15.22
C LEU A 145 16.89 -1.66 -15.86
N SER A 146 15.62 -1.36 -15.57
CA SER A 146 14.93 -0.16 -16.05
C SER A 146 13.60 0.07 -15.33
N VAL A 147 13.11 1.31 -15.36
CA VAL A 147 11.73 1.65 -14.93
C VAL A 147 10.69 0.85 -15.72
N ARG A 148 10.95 0.63 -17.01
CA ARG A 148 10.06 -0.17 -17.87
C ARG A 148 10.03 -1.63 -17.44
N SER A 149 11.17 -2.22 -17.06
CA SER A 149 11.24 -3.59 -16.53
C SER A 149 10.38 -3.75 -15.28
N TYR A 150 10.42 -2.78 -14.37
CA TYR A 150 9.51 -2.72 -13.23
C TYR A 150 8.03 -2.68 -13.68
N GLY A 151 7.67 -1.76 -14.57
CA GLY A 151 6.30 -1.58 -15.05
C GLY A 151 5.71 -2.81 -15.77
N GLU A 152 6.52 -3.49 -16.61
CA GLU A 152 6.10 -4.71 -17.31
C GLU A 152 5.98 -5.89 -16.34
N THR A 153 6.93 -6.06 -15.42
CA THR A 153 6.87 -7.13 -14.42
C THR A 153 5.62 -6.99 -13.57
N GLU A 154 5.35 -5.78 -13.09
CA GLU A 154 4.18 -5.49 -12.27
C GLU A 154 2.88 -5.66 -13.06
N PHE A 155 2.87 -5.30 -14.36
CA PHE A 155 1.73 -5.56 -15.24
C PHE A 155 1.34 -7.04 -15.26
N TRP A 156 2.31 -7.94 -15.47
CA TRP A 156 2.05 -9.38 -15.54
C TRP A 156 1.70 -9.98 -14.18
N LEU A 157 2.42 -9.63 -13.11
CA LEU A 157 2.12 -10.11 -11.77
C LEU A 157 0.73 -9.66 -11.31
N ALA A 158 0.34 -8.42 -11.61
CA ALA A 158 -0.99 -7.92 -11.31
C ALA A 158 -2.09 -8.60 -12.16
N LEU A 159 -1.81 -8.96 -13.41
CA LEU A 159 -2.77 -9.66 -14.26
C LEU A 159 -3.12 -11.04 -13.68
N ILE A 160 -2.13 -11.82 -13.22
CA ILE A 160 -2.34 -13.12 -12.57
C ILE A 160 -3.31 -12.99 -11.39
N LYS A 161 -3.09 -11.97 -10.55
CA LYS A 161 -3.93 -11.69 -9.40
C LYS A 161 -5.37 -11.34 -9.79
N VAL A 162 -5.54 -10.43 -10.74
CA VAL A 162 -6.87 -10.00 -11.21
C VAL A 162 -7.66 -11.17 -11.80
N VAL A 163 -7.03 -11.96 -12.68
CA VAL A 163 -7.67 -13.15 -13.27
C VAL A 163 -8.07 -14.14 -12.18
N THR A 164 -7.21 -14.38 -11.19
CA THR A 164 -7.51 -15.28 -10.08
C THR A 164 -8.74 -14.83 -9.29
N VAL A 165 -8.86 -13.53 -8.98
CA VAL A 165 -10.03 -13.03 -8.24
C VAL A 165 -11.30 -13.13 -9.09
N ILE A 166 -11.23 -12.87 -10.41
CA ILE A 166 -12.40 -13.05 -11.29
C ILE A 166 -12.87 -14.51 -11.31
N VAL A 167 -11.94 -15.45 -11.48
CA VAL A 167 -12.24 -16.90 -11.44
C VAL A 167 -12.82 -17.29 -10.08
N PHE A 168 -12.25 -16.77 -9.00
CA PHE A 168 -12.74 -16.99 -7.64
C PHE A 168 -14.19 -16.51 -7.46
N LEU A 169 -14.53 -15.32 -7.95
CA LEU A 169 -15.89 -14.79 -7.86
C LEU A 169 -16.88 -15.67 -8.63
N ILE A 170 -16.54 -16.09 -9.86
CA ILE A 170 -17.39 -16.97 -10.67
C ILE A 170 -17.63 -18.30 -9.96
N VAL A 171 -16.55 -18.95 -9.51
CA VAL A 171 -16.60 -20.23 -8.79
C VAL A 171 -17.38 -20.10 -7.48
N GLY A 172 -17.12 -19.05 -6.72
CA GLY A 172 -17.77 -18.81 -5.44
C GLY A 172 -19.27 -18.56 -5.58
N VAL A 173 -19.68 -17.75 -6.55
CA VAL A 173 -21.10 -17.54 -6.87
C VAL A 173 -21.76 -18.85 -7.29
N ALA A 174 -21.10 -19.68 -8.11
CA ALA A 174 -21.62 -20.99 -8.49
C ALA A 174 -21.81 -21.92 -7.26
N ILE A 175 -20.93 -21.87 -6.27
CA ILE A 175 -21.09 -22.62 -5.01
C ILE A 175 -22.26 -22.08 -4.18
N ILE A 176 -22.40 -20.76 -4.07
CA ILE A 176 -23.49 -20.14 -3.28
C ILE A 176 -24.86 -20.60 -3.78
N PHE A 177 -25.04 -20.69 -5.10
CA PHE A 177 -26.28 -21.15 -5.74
C PHE A 177 -26.40 -22.69 -5.84
N GLY A 178 -25.40 -23.46 -5.40
CA GLY A 178 -25.42 -24.93 -5.47
C GLY A 178 -25.24 -25.50 -6.89
N ILE A 179 -24.76 -24.68 -7.84
CA ILE A 179 -24.39 -25.12 -9.19
C ILE A 179 -23.12 -25.99 -9.13
N MET A 180 -22.26 -25.73 -8.14
CA MET A 180 -21.02 -26.47 -7.91
C MET A 180 -20.82 -26.74 -6.40
N GLY A 181 -20.19 -27.86 -6.04
CA GLY A 181 -19.87 -28.16 -4.63
C GLY A 181 -21.02 -28.73 -3.77
N GLY A 182 -22.14 -29.13 -4.37
CA GLY A 182 -23.23 -29.83 -3.68
C GLY A 182 -24.41 -28.94 -3.31
N LYS A 183 -24.84 -28.95 -2.04
CA LYS A 183 -26.03 -28.21 -1.60
C LYS A 183 -25.82 -26.69 -1.64
N PRO A 184 -26.83 -25.90 -2.04
CA PRO A 184 -26.74 -24.45 -2.04
C PRO A 184 -26.49 -23.93 -0.62
N VAL A 185 -25.40 -23.19 -0.45
CA VAL A 185 -25.03 -22.60 0.86
C VAL A 185 -25.86 -21.34 1.14
N GLY A 186 -26.18 -20.57 0.10
CA GLY A 186 -26.91 -19.31 0.22
C GLY A 186 -26.28 -18.34 1.22
N LEU A 187 -27.11 -17.70 2.05
CA LEU A 187 -26.71 -16.77 3.12
C LEU A 187 -26.78 -17.42 4.52
N SER A 188 -26.69 -18.76 4.59
CA SER A 188 -26.81 -19.48 5.87
C SER A 188 -25.76 -19.03 6.91
N ASN A 189 -24.53 -18.80 6.48
CA ASN A 189 -23.44 -18.35 7.35
C ASN A 189 -23.61 -16.92 7.89
N PHE A 190 -24.47 -16.09 7.29
CA PHE A 190 -24.82 -14.76 7.82
C PHE A 190 -25.74 -14.81 9.04
N HIS A 191 -26.43 -15.94 9.24
CA HIS A 191 -27.35 -16.18 10.35
C HIS A 191 -26.79 -17.24 11.32
N TYR A 192 -25.55 -17.66 11.11
CA TYR A 192 -24.92 -18.69 11.92
C TYR A 192 -24.39 -18.12 13.24
N LYS A 193 -24.94 -18.58 14.37
CA LYS A 193 -24.54 -18.18 15.73
C LYS A 193 -24.60 -16.65 15.93
N GLN A 194 -23.47 -16.02 16.26
CA GLN A 194 -23.38 -14.57 16.53
C GLN A 194 -23.26 -13.73 15.24
N ALA A 195 -23.26 -14.37 14.07
CA ALA A 195 -23.34 -13.65 12.80
C ALA A 195 -24.69 -12.89 12.70
N PRO A 196 -24.73 -11.75 12.00
CA PRO A 196 -23.70 -11.24 11.09
C PRO A 196 -22.60 -10.39 11.75
N PHE A 197 -22.77 -9.95 12.99
CA PHE A 197 -21.86 -9.04 13.69
C PHE A 197 -21.28 -9.69 14.96
N VAL A 198 -20.19 -10.43 14.79
CA VAL A 198 -19.50 -11.12 15.89
C VAL A 198 -18.65 -10.11 16.66
N GLY A 199 -18.77 -10.08 17.99
CA GLY A 199 -18.01 -9.14 18.83
C GLY A 199 -18.44 -7.66 18.74
N GLY A 200 -19.49 -7.36 17.98
CA GLY A 200 -20.08 -6.01 17.87
C GLY A 200 -19.15 -4.95 17.26
N VAL A 201 -19.40 -3.68 17.60
CA VAL A 201 -18.63 -2.53 17.08
C VAL A 201 -17.12 -2.62 17.38
N PRO A 202 -16.66 -3.04 18.57
CA PRO A 202 -15.23 -3.17 18.85
C PRO A 202 -14.50 -4.13 17.89
N ALA A 203 -15.13 -5.26 17.55
CA ALA A 203 -14.57 -6.21 16.58
C ALA A 203 -14.56 -5.65 15.15
N ILE A 204 -15.55 -4.84 14.76
CA ILE A 204 -15.54 -4.15 13.47
C ILE A 204 -14.38 -3.15 13.40
N ILE A 205 -14.14 -2.39 14.47
CA ILE A 205 -13.05 -1.42 14.55
C ILE A 205 -11.69 -2.13 14.48
N SER A 206 -11.51 -3.27 15.14
CA SER A 206 -10.26 -4.03 15.05
C SER A 206 -10.00 -4.55 13.62
N VAL A 207 -11.05 -4.88 12.87
CA VAL A 207 -10.94 -5.28 11.45
C VAL A 207 -10.59 -4.11 10.53
N PHE A 208 -10.82 -2.84 10.91
CA PHE A 208 -10.36 -1.70 10.09
C PHE A 208 -8.85 -1.73 9.85
N LEU A 209 -8.08 -2.32 10.77
CA LEU A 209 -6.63 -2.46 10.62
C LEU A 209 -6.26 -3.44 9.53
N VAL A 210 -6.89 -4.60 9.55
CA VAL A 210 -6.69 -5.66 8.56
C VAL A 210 -7.12 -5.16 7.17
N ALA A 211 -8.27 -4.47 7.11
CA ALA A 211 -8.75 -3.83 5.88
C ALA A 211 -7.80 -2.73 5.40
N GLY A 212 -7.37 -1.83 6.30
CA GLY A 212 -6.46 -0.73 5.95
C GLY A 212 -5.10 -1.22 5.46
N PHE A 213 -4.53 -2.23 6.10
CA PHE A 213 -3.32 -2.91 5.61
C PHE A 213 -3.51 -3.47 4.20
N SER A 214 -4.67 -4.08 3.92
CA SER A 214 -4.97 -4.63 2.60
C SER A 214 -5.07 -3.56 1.50
N PHE A 215 -5.44 -2.33 1.85
CA PHE A 215 -5.53 -1.21 0.91
C PHE A 215 -4.25 -0.37 0.79
N GLN A 216 -3.23 -0.61 1.62
CA GLN A 216 -1.92 0.04 1.46
C GLN A 216 -1.31 -0.26 0.09
N GLY A 217 -0.51 0.67 -0.42
CA GLY A 217 0.04 0.59 -1.78
C GLY A 217 -0.86 1.18 -2.86
N THR A 218 -2.12 1.53 -2.56
CA THR A 218 -2.95 2.36 -3.44
C THR A 218 -2.27 3.70 -3.76
N GLU A 219 -1.63 4.30 -2.77
CA GLU A 219 -0.94 5.58 -2.86
C GLU A 219 0.29 5.57 -3.78
N LEU A 220 0.78 4.38 -4.17
CA LEU A 220 1.94 4.25 -5.05
C LEU A 220 1.71 4.91 -6.42
N VAL A 221 0.44 5.01 -6.84
CA VAL A 221 0.04 5.78 -8.04
C VAL A 221 0.58 7.20 -7.99
N GLY A 222 0.55 7.84 -6.81
CA GLY A 222 1.04 9.19 -6.63
C GLY A 222 2.55 9.32 -6.82
N ILE A 223 3.34 8.28 -6.49
CA ILE A 223 4.80 8.27 -6.69
C ILE A 223 5.12 7.99 -8.16
N THR A 224 4.41 7.02 -8.77
CA THR A 224 4.59 6.68 -10.19
C THR A 224 4.13 7.80 -11.13
N ALA A 225 3.35 8.76 -10.65
CA ALA A 225 2.92 9.93 -11.42
C ALA A 225 4.13 10.73 -11.95
N GLY A 226 5.21 10.83 -11.17
CA GLY A 226 6.44 11.53 -11.60
C GLY A 226 7.18 10.88 -12.76
N GLU A 227 6.98 9.57 -12.96
CA GLU A 227 7.59 8.75 -14.04
C GLU A 227 6.56 8.37 -15.13
N ALA A 228 5.34 8.93 -15.08
CA ALA A 228 4.30 8.64 -16.05
C ALA A 228 4.48 9.45 -17.34
N ALA A 229 4.29 8.80 -18.49
CA ALA A 229 4.38 9.46 -19.81
C ALA A 229 3.28 10.52 -20.00
N THR A 230 2.07 10.25 -19.48
CA THR A 230 0.94 11.19 -19.50
C THR A 230 0.31 11.25 -18.11
N PRO A 231 0.90 11.98 -17.14
CA PRO A 231 0.47 11.94 -15.74
C PRO A 231 -1.00 12.33 -15.56
N GLU A 232 -1.45 13.41 -16.21
CA GLU A 232 -2.83 13.91 -16.10
C GLU A 232 -3.87 12.84 -16.48
N LYS A 233 -3.66 12.16 -17.61
CA LYS A 233 -4.56 11.11 -18.11
C LYS A 233 -4.39 9.81 -17.33
N SER A 234 -3.14 9.41 -17.08
CA SER A 234 -2.81 8.10 -16.52
C SER A 234 -3.19 7.99 -15.05
N VAL A 235 -2.92 9.04 -14.26
CA VAL A 235 -3.33 9.11 -12.86
C VAL A 235 -4.85 9.16 -12.77
N SER A 236 -5.52 10.04 -13.52
CA SER A 236 -6.98 10.15 -13.51
C SER A 236 -7.67 8.81 -13.79
N LYS A 237 -7.18 8.05 -14.78
CA LYS A 237 -7.72 6.72 -15.11
C LYS A 237 -7.45 5.71 -14.00
N ALA A 238 -6.24 5.70 -13.43
CA ALA A 238 -5.89 4.83 -12.32
C ALA A 238 -6.80 5.06 -11.10
N ILE A 239 -7.03 6.32 -10.73
CA ILE A 239 -7.88 6.69 -9.59
C ILE A 239 -9.35 6.28 -9.81
N HIS A 240 -9.93 6.55 -10.99
CA HIS A 240 -11.31 6.12 -11.29
C HIS A 240 -11.47 4.60 -11.20
N SER A 241 -10.45 3.87 -11.66
CA SER A 241 -10.49 2.42 -11.60
C SER A 241 -10.39 1.87 -10.17
N THR A 242 -9.77 2.59 -9.22
CA THR A 242 -9.71 2.23 -7.78
C THR A 242 -11.10 1.93 -7.20
N PHE A 243 -12.13 2.73 -7.52
CA PHE A 243 -13.49 2.51 -6.99
C PHE A 243 -14.03 1.12 -7.32
N TRP A 244 -14.03 0.75 -8.60
CA TRP A 244 -14.52 -0.55 -9.05
C TRP A 244 -13.68 -1.71 -8.50
N ARG A 245 -12.40 -1.47 -8.22
CA ARG A 245 -11.48 -2.48 -7.65
C ARG A 245 -11.76 -2.76 -6.19
N ILE A 246 -12.02 -1.72 -5.39
CA ILE A 246 -12.43 -1.87 -3.98
C ILE A 246 -13.74 -2.67 -3.92
N LEU A 247 -14.70 -2.36 -4.78
CA LEU A 247 -15.96 -3.08 -4.83
C LEU A 247 -15.76 -4.56 -5.25
N LEU A 248 -15.10 -4.79 -6.39
CA LEU A 248 -14.95 -6.12 -7.00
C LEU A 248 -14.01 -7.04 -6.22
N PHE A 249 -12.82 -6.58 -5.85
CA PHE A 249 -11.82 -7.46 -5.25
C PHE A 249 -11.98 -7.62 -3.76
N TYR A 250 -12.53 -6.62 -3.06
CA TYR A 250 -12.65 -6.69 -1.61
C TYR A 250 -14.07 -7.02 -1.18
N ILE A 251 -15.04 -6.16 -1.49
CA ILE A 251 -16.41 -6.33 -0.99
C ILE A 251 -17.01 -7.64 -1.51
N PHE A 252 -16.95 -7.88 -2.82
CA PHE A 252 -17.51 -9.11 -3.38
C PHE A 252 -16.72 -10.36 -2.99
N ALA A 253 -15.38 -10.31 -2.93
CA ALA A 253 -14.61 -11.48 -2.52
C ALA A 253 -14.88 -11.85 -1.05
N ILE A 254 -14.90 -10.86 -0.15
CA ILE A 254 -15.23 -11.07 1.26
C ILE A 254 -16.65 -11.59 1.39
N PHE A 255 -17.60 -11.03 0.64
CA PHE A 255 -18.98 -11.51 0.62
C PHE A 255 -19.06 -12.98 0.22
N VAL A 256 -18.37 -13.36 -0.86
CA VAL A 256 -18.32 -14.75 -1.32
C VAL A 256 -17.70 -15.68 -0.28
N ILE A 257 -16.56 -15.31 0.31
CA ILE A 257 -15.92 -16.09 1.37
C ILE A 257 -16.88 -16.24 2.56
N ALA A 258 -17.50 -15.14 2.99
CA ALA A 258 -18.44 -15.08 4.11
C ALA A 258 -19.72 -15.88 3.87
N CYS A 259 -20.19 -16.00 2.63
CA CYS A 259 -21.32 -16.85 2.28
C CYS A 259 -20.93 -18.33 2.40
N ILE A 260 -19.74 -18.71 1.94
CA ILE A 260 -19.33 -20.12 1.82
C ILE A 260 -18.76 -20.67 3.13
N LEU A 261 -17.94 -19.90 3.84
CA LEU A 261 -17.21 -20.32 5.02
C LEU A 261 -17.86 -19.74 6.30
N PRO A 262 -18.19 -20.56 7.30
CA PRO A 262 -18.63 -20.04 8.60
C PRO A 262 -17.46 -19.31 9.27
N TYR A 263 -17.75 -18.22 9.99
CA TYR A 263 -16.72 -17.45 10.70
C TYR A 263 -15.95 -18.28 11.76
N THR A 264 -16.51 -19.42 12.19
CA THR A 264 -15.88 -20.35 13.13
C THR A 264 -15.07 -21.46 12.46
N ASP A 265 -14.86 -21.41 11.14
CA ASP A 265 -14.02 -22.38 10.43
C ASP A 265 -12.59 -22.32 10.97
N LYS A 266 -12.05 -23.45 11.41
CA LYS A 266 -10.72 -23.54 12.02
C LYS A 266 -9.62 -23.04 11.10
N ASN A 267 -9.82 -23.16 9.78
CA ASN A 267 -8.85 -22.69 8.80
C ASN A 267 -8.84 -21.15 8.67
N LEU A 268 -9.91 -20.48 9.09
CA LEU A 268 -9.92 -19.02 9.22
C LEU A 268 -9.29 -18.56 10.54
N LEU A 269 -9.44 -19.37 11.59
CA LEU A 269 -8.95 -19.09 12.95
C LEU A 269 -7.44 -19.35 13.12
N ASN A 270 -6.89 -20.35 12.43
CA ASN A 270 -5.48 -20.75 12.55
C ASN A 270 -4.61 -20.04 11.50
N GLN A 271 -4.34 -18.75 11.70
CA GLN A 271 -3.40 -17.98 10.87
C GLN A 271 -1.99 -17.89 11.50
N ASP A 272 -1.50 -18.96 12.13
CA ASP A 272 -0.12 -18.99 12.59
C ASP A 272 0.84 -18.87 11.40
N VAL A 273 1.98 -18.20 11.61
CA VAL A 273 3.01 -17.95 10.58
C VAL A 273 3.56 -19.26 9.97
N SER A 274 3.43 -20.39 10.67
CA SER A 274 3.76 -21.73 10.16
C SER A 274 2.64 -22.40 9.34
N ASN A 275 1.42 -21.87 9.39
CA ASN A 275 0.21 -22.35 8.70
C ASN A 275 -0.38 -21.28 7.75
N ILE A 276 0.47 -20.45 7.13
CA ILE A 276 0.12 -19.56 6.00
C ILE A 276 -0.51 -20.34 4.82
N THR A 277 -0.46 -21.66 4.85
CA THR A 277 -0.82 -22.62 3.81
C THR A 277 -2.31 -22.74 3.48
N MET A 278 -3.24 -22.09 4.17
CA MET A 278 -4.67 -22.13 3.77
C MET A 278 -5.34 -20.75 3.71
N SER A 279 -5.01 -20.00 2.67
CA SER A 279 -5.81 -18.87 2.19
C SER A 279 -7.30 -19.24 2.05
N PRO A 280 -8.26 -18.39 2.45
CA PRO A 280 -9.69 -18.64 2.24
C PRO A 280 -10.06 -18.94 0.78
N PHE A 281 -9.33 -18.35 -0.17
CA PHE A 281 -9.49 -18.63 -1.60
C PHE A 281 -9.18 -20.10 -1.92
N THR A 282 -8.12 -20.64 -1.31
CA THR A 282 -7.75 -22.05 -1.45
C THR A 282 -8.86 -22.96 -0.95
N ILE A 283 -9.49 -22.62 0.19
CA ILE A 283 -10.55 -23.42 0.79
C ILE A 283 -11.78 -23.46 -0.12
N VAL A 284 -12.20 -22.31 -0.64
CA VAL A 284 -13.34 -22.22 -1.57
C VAL A 284 -13.06 -23.03 -2.85
N PHE A 285 -11.87 -22.92 -3.43
CA PHE A 285 -11.51 -23.71 -4.61
C PHE A 285 -11.42 -25.22 -4.32
N LYS A 286 -10.97 -25.62 -3.13
CA LYS A 286 -11.06 -27.03 -2.71
C LYS A 286 -12.51 -27.50 -2.60
N ARG A 287 -13.41 -26.68 -2.05
CA ARG A 287 -14.85 -26.99 -1.98
C ARG A 287 -15.51 -27.06 -3.35
N ALA A 288 -14.99 -26.34 -4.34
CA ALA A 288 -15.40 -26.45 -5.74
C ALA A 288 -15.01 -27.79 -6.39
N GLY A 289 -14.14 -28.59 -5.76
CA GLY A 289 -13.60 -29.83 -6.34
C GLY A 289 -12.37 -29.63 -7.22
N LEU A 290 -11.71 -28.46 -7.16
CA LEU A 290 -10.49 -28.21 -7.94
C LEU A 290 -9.29 -28.92 -7.29
N ALA A 291 -8.86 -30.04 -7.89
CA ALA A 291 -7.79 -30.88 -7.37
C ALA A 291 -6.46 -30.13 -7.14
N PHE A 292 -6.15 -29.12 -7.97
CA PHE A 292 -4.91 -28.35 -7.90
C PHE A 292 -5.02 -27.02 -7.14
N ALA A 293 -6.14 -26.80 -6.42
CA ALA A 293 -6.47 -25.53 -5.77
C ALA A 293 -5.36 -24.99 -4.85
N ALA A 294 -4.76 -25.86 -4.02
CA ALA A 294 -3.72 -25.45 -3.07
C ALA A 294 -2.45 -24.99 -3.77
N SER A 295 -1.94 -25.75 -4.73
CA SER A 295 -0.74 -25.38 -5.47
C SER A 295 -0.98 -24.14 -6.34
N ALA A 296 -2.13 -24.04 -7.01
CA ALA A 296 -2.45 -22.88 -7.83
C ALA A 296 -2.53 -21.60 -6.98
N MET A 297 -3.21 -21.66 -5.83
CA MET A 297 -3.32 -20.50 -4.95
C MET A 297 -2.01 -20.12 -4.28
N ASN A 298 -1.19 -21.09 -3.86
CA ASN A 298 0.14 -20.77 -3.34
C ASN A 298 0.99 -20.07 -4.41
N ALA A 299 0.88 -20.46 -5.69
CA ALA A 299 1.58 -19.77 -6.78
C ALA A 299 1.07 -18.33 -6.94
N VAL A 300 -0.25 -18.10 -6.87
CA VAL A 300 -0.82 -16.74 -6.90
C VAL A 300 -0.35 -15.91 -5.71
N ILE A 301 -0.35 -16.48 -4.50
CA ILE A 301 0.15 -15.80 -3.29
C ILE A 301 1.63 -15.43 -3.45
N LEU A 302 2.45 -16.35 -3.98
CA LEU A 302 3.86 -16.08 -4.26
C LEU A 302 4.02 -14.89 -5.22
N THR A 303 3.25 -14.86 -6.32
CA THR A 303 3.27 -13.73 -7.26
C THR A 303 2.81 -12.42 -6.61
N ALA A 304 1.84 -12.49 -5.69
CA ALA A 304 1.34 -11.34 -4.96
C ALA A 304 2.38 -10.75 -4.01
N VAL A 305 3.09 -11.62 -3.27
CA VAL A 305 4.16 -11.24 -2.34
C VAL A 305 5.36 -10.66 -3.07
N ILE A 306 5.79 -11.27 -4.17
CA ILE A 306 6.89 -10.75 -5.00
C ILE A 306 6.55 -9.37 -5.57
N SER A 307 5.31 -9.20 -6.04
CA SER A 307 4.81 -7.92 -6.55
C SER A 307 4.74 -6.83 -5.47
N ALA A 308 4.32 -7.17 -4.25
CA ALA A 308 4.31 -6.25 -3.11
C ALA A 308 5.74 -5.80 -2.74
N ALA A 309 6.67 -6.74 -2.62
CA ALA A 309 8.08 -6.44 -2.34
C ALA A 309 8.73 -5.59 -3.45
N ASN A 310 8.42 -5.90 -4.72
CA ASN A 310 8.89 -5.13 -5.87
C ASN A 310 8.37 -3.69 -5.87
N SER A 311 7.07 -3.52 -5.60
CA SER A 311 6.42 -2.21 -5.43
C SER A 311 7.03 -1.43 -4.26
N GLY A 312 7.31 -2.11 -3.14
CA GLY A 312 7.96 -1.53 -1.97
C GLY A 312 9.37 -1.04 -2.25
N LEU A 313 10.22 -1.83 -2.93
CA LEU A 313 11.57 -1.40 -3.32
C LEU A 313 11.53 -0.22 -4.28
N TYR A 314 10.62 -0.23 -5.24
CA TYR A 314 10.41 0.89 -6.16
C TYR A 314 10.01 2.15 -5.38
N ALA A 315 8.98 2.08 -4.53
CA ALA A 315 8.45 3.20 -3.77
C ALA A 315 9.49 3.84 -2.84
N SER A 316 10.18 3.02 -2.04
CA SER A 316 11.21 3.47 -1.11
C SER A 316 12.39 4.10 -1.84
N THR A 317 12.88 3.47 -2.90
CA THR A 317 13.97 4.02 -3.73
C THR A 317 13.64 5.43 -4.24
N ARG A 318 12.42 5.62 -4.74
CA ARG A 318 11.94 6.91 -5.29
C ARG A 318 11.73 7.95 -4.19
N MET A 319 11.23 7.52 -3.03
CA MET A 319 11.07 8.38 -1.87
C MET A 319 12.43 8.87 -1.37
N LEU A 320 13.43 7.99 -1.22
CA LEU A 320 14.78 8.38 -0.79
C LEU A 320 15.46 9.32 -1.79
N TYR A 321 15.29 9.06 -3.09
CA TYR A 321 15.71 9.97 -4.15
C TYR A 321 15.08 11.36 -3.98
N SER A 322 13.76 11.43 -3.81
CA SER A 322 13.05 12.71 -3.65
C SER A 322 13.52 13.46 -2.39
N GLN A 323 13.68 12.76 -1.26
CA GLN A 323 14.23 13.35 -0.03
C GLN A 323 15.64 13.93 -0.26
N ALA A 324 16.49 13.26 -1.03
CA ALA A 324 17.82 13.77 -1.35
C ALA A 324 17.79 15.01 -2.25
N ARG A 325 16.87 15.03 -3.22
CA ARG A 325 16.65 16.16 -4.14
C ARG A 325 16.08 17.39 -3.43
N GLU A 326 15.26 17.20 -2.39
CA GLU A 326 14.75 18.27 -1.52
C GLU A 326 15.78 18.73 -0.45
N GLY A 327 16.93 18.06 -0.35
CA GLY A 327 17.97 18.37 0.63
C GLY A 327 17.74 17.78 2.02
N TYR A 328 16.84 16.81 2.15
CA TYR A 328 16.51 16.10 3.38
C TYR A 328 17.35 14.84 3.61
N ALA A 329 18.01 14.35 2.57
CA ALA A 329 18.96 13.24 2.62
C ALA A 329 20.28 13.60 1.93
N TRP A 330 21.29 12.73 2.04
CA TRP A 330 22.58 12.96 1.40
C TRP A 330 22.45 13.06 -0.12
N ARG A 331 23.13 14.06 -0.71
CA ARG A 331 23.03 14.40 -2.14
C ARG A 331 23.32 13.23 -3.08
N ILE A 332 24.15 12.27 -2.65
CA ILE A 332 24.47 11.06 -3.42
C ILE A 332 23.22 10.26 -3.79
N PHE A 333 22.21 10.20 -2.92
CA PHE A 333 20.96 9.49 -3.19
C PHE A 333 20.07 10.17 -4.24
N GLY A 334 20.34 11.45 -4.56
CA GLY A 334 19.65 12.20 -5.60
C GLY A 334 20.24 12.01 -7.01
N TYR A 335 21.26 11.18 -7.17
CA TYR A 335 21.88 10.92 -8.48
C TYR A 335 21.10 9.87 -9.27
N VAL A 336 20.82 10.19 -10.54
CA VAL A 336 20.16 9.32 -11.52
C VAL A 336 21.20 8.86 -12.55
N ASN A 337 21.28 7.55 -12.80
CA ASN A 337 22.19 7.00 -13.81
C ASN A 337 21.65 7.19 -15.25
N ARG A 338 22.43 6.80 -16.27
CA ARG A 338 22.04 6.90 -17.68
C ARG A 338 20.78 6.11 -18.08
N ARG A 339 20.28 5.21 -17.23
CA ARG A 339 19.06 4.41 -17.46
C ARG A 339 17.83 5.02 -16.78
N GLY A 340 17.95 6.24 -16.23
CA GLY A 340 16.86 6.88 -15.49
C GLY A 340 16.61 6.32 -14.09
N ILE A 341 17.58 5.59 -13.51
CA ILE A 341 17.41 4.92 -12.21
C ILE A 341 18.23 5.66 -11.12
N PRO A 342 17.62 5.98 -9.96
CA PRO A 342 18.35 6.55 -8.82
C PRO A 342 19.16 5.46 -8.09
N ILE A 343 20.30 5.10 -8.69
CA ILE A 343 21.05 3.88 -8.34
C ILE A 343 21.55 3.86 -6.89
N TYR A 344 22.03 4.99 -6.36
CA TYR A 344 22.51 5.01 -4.97
C TYR A 344 21.36 4.93 -3.98
N ALA A 345 20.18 5.49 -4.31
CA ALA A 345 18.98 5.32 -3.48
C ALA A 345 18.51 3.87 -3.48
N LEU A 346 18.58 3.19 -4.63
CA LEU A 346 18.29 1.76 -4.75
C LEU A 346 19.24 0.92 -3.89
N LEU A 347 20.56 1.13 -4.03
CA LEU A 347 21.57 0.42 -3.25
C LEU A 347 21.46 0.69 -1.76
N GLY A 348 21.27 1.95 -1.36
CA GLY A 348 21.11 2.32 0.05
C GLY A 348 19.88 1.66 0.68
N THR A 349 18.75 1.67 -0.03
CA THR A 349 17.52 1.01 0.42
C THR A 349 17.70 -0.51 0.50
N MET A 350 18.38 -1.12 -0.47
CA MET A 350 18.66 -2.56 -0.47
C MET A 350 19.57 -2.96 0.70
N VAL A 351 20.61 -2.18 1.01
CA VAL A 351 21.49 -2.43 2.16
C VAL A 351 20.72 -2.35 3.48
N VAL A 352 19.85 -1.36 3.65
CA VAL A 352 18.99 -1.23 4.83
C VAL A 352 18.00 -2.40 4.93
N SER A 353 17.40 -2.80 3.80
CA SER A 353 16.49 -3.94 3.73
C SER A 353 17.22 -5.25 4.09
N LEU A 354 18.43 -5.46 3.58
CA LEU A 354 19.26 -6.61 3.92
C LEU A 354 19.65 -6.62 5.41
N ALA A 355 20.01 -5.47 5.97
CA ALA A 355 20.32 -5.35 7.39
C ALA A 355 19.10 -5.65 8.26
N ALA A 356 17.92 -5.11 7.89
CA ALA A 356 16.65 -5.39 8.55
C ALA A 356 16.30 -6.88 8.46
N TYR A 357 16.45 -7.50 7.29
CA TYR A 357 16.27 -8.93 7.09
C TYR A 357 17.23 -9.74 7.97
N ALA A 358 18.51 -9.35 8.05
CA ALA A 358 19.53 -10.06 8.83
C ALA A 358 19.22 -10.08 10.34
N THR A 359 18.42 -9.13 10.86
CA THR A 359 18.02 -9.12 12.29
C THR A 359 17.28 -10.39 12.72
N GLN A 360 16.64 -11.12 11.79
CA GLN A 360 16.00 -12.40 12.09
C GLN A 360 16.98 -13.47 12.60
N PHE A 361 18.26 -13.39 12.20
CA PHE A 361 19.31 -14.31 12.65
C PHE A 361 19.90 -13.92 14.00
N ILE A 362 19.70 -12.67 14.43
CA ILE A 362 20.14 -12.17 15.76
C ILE A 362 19.10 -12.55 16.83
N GLY A 363 17.82 -12.46 16.48
CA GLY A 363 16.74 -13.00 17.31
C GLY A 363 15.34 -12.54 16.86
N PRO A 364 14.29 -13.36 17.09
CA PRO A 364 12.94 -13.08 16.60
C PRO A 364 12.35 -11.79 17.17
N LYS A 365 12.78 -11.37 18.36
CA LYS A 365 12.32 -10.11 18.98
C LYS A 365 12.75 -8.89 18.17
N ALA A 366 14.01 -8.80 17.74
CA ALA A 366 14.54 -7.65 17.00
C ALA A 366 13.79 -7.43 15.68
N TYR A 367 13.52 -8.51 14.97
CA TYR A 367 12.75 -8.49 13.73
C TYR A 367 11.29 -8.05 13.96
N ASN A 368 10.63 -8.60 14.99
CA ASN A 368 9.27 -8.21 15.33
C ASN A 368 9.15 -6.75 15.75
N TYR A 369 10.17 -6.18 16.41
CA TYR A 369 10.23 -4.74 16.70
C TYR A 369 10.21 -3.92 15.41
N LEU A 370 11.05 -4.26 14.42
CA LEU A 370 11.09 -3.53 13.14
C LEU A 370 9.74 -3.57 12.43
N ILE A 371 9.09 -4.73 12.38
CA ILE A 371 7.75 -4.89 11.81
C ILE A 371 6.72 -4.02 12.55
N GLY A 372 6.75 -4.02 13.88
CA GLY A 372 5.84 -3.20 14.69
C GLY A 372 5.97 -1.71 14.37
N ALA A 373 7.21 -1.22 14.18
CA ALA A 373 7.42 0.17 13.80
C ALA A 373 6.86 0.55 12.44
N SER A 374 6.88 -0.35 11.44
CA SER A 374 6.36 -0.03 10.09
C SER A 374 4.83 -0.08 10.01
N GLY A 375 4.16 -0.89 10.84
CA GLY A 375 2.72 -1.16 10.72
C GLY A 375 1.80 0.07 10.71
N LEU A 376 2.18 1.14 11.43
CA LEU A 376 1.42 2.41 11.47
C LEU A 376 1.85 3.44 10.42
N CYS A 377 3.01 3.27 9.80
CA CYS A 377 3.61 4.27 8.94
C CYS A 377 2.75 4.57 7.69
N GLY A 378 2.05 3.57 7.14
CA GLY A 378 1.13 3.75 6.01
C GLY A 378 -0.03 4.69 6.33
N PHE A 379 -0.65 4.53 7.50
CA PHE A 379 -1.74 5.42 7.95
C PHE A 379 -1.25 6.85 8.21
N ILE A 380 -0.02 7.00 8.72
CA ILE A 380 0.61 8.32 8.88
C ILE A 380 0.83 8.98 7.51
N ALA A 381 1.23 8.22 6.49
CA ALA A 381 1.34 8.74 5.12
C ALA A 381 -0.03 9.18 4.56
N TRP A 382 -1.09 8.41 4.82
CA TRP A 382 -2.45 8.76 4.43
C TRP A 382 -2.98 10.03 5.14
N LEU A 383 -2.65 10.23 6.42
CA LEU A 383 -2.90 11.50 7.10
C LEU A 383 -2.21 12.66 6.37
N GLY A 384 -0.95 12.47 5.97
CA GLY A 384 -0.20 13.45 5.17
C GLY A 384 -0.88 13.83 3.86
N ILE A 385 -1.40 12.83 3.12
CA ILE A 385 -2.18 13.04 1.89
C ILE A 385 -3.43 13.88 2.18
N ALA A 386 -4.23 13.49 3.18
CA ALA A 386 -5.48 14.17 3.51
C ALA A 386 -5.27 15.62 3.94
N ILE A 387 -4.28 15.88 4.80
CA ILE A 387 -3.92 17.24 5.26
C ILE A 387 -3.42 18.08 4.09
N SER A 388 -2.55 17.52 3.24
CA SER A 388 -2.01 18.21 2.07
C SER A 388 -3.10 18.61 1.09
N HIS A 389 -4.02 17.69 0.77
CA HIS A 389 -5.12 17.98 -0.15
C HIS A 389 -6.08 19.03 0.40
N TYR A 390 -6.44 18.92 1.69
CA TYR A 390 -7.30 19.90 2.35
C TYR A 390 -6.73 21.32 2.25
N ARG A 391 -5.43 21.45 2.49
CA ARG A 391 -4.73 22.73 2.43
C ARG A 391 -4.48 23.22 1.02
N PHE A 392 -4.11 22.34 0.09
CA PHE A 392 -3.95 22.63 -1.33
C PHE A 392 -5.20 23.31 -1.89
N ARG A 393 -6.37 22.66 -1.77
CA ARG A 393 -7.63 23.17 -2.31
C ARG A 393 -8.02 24.52 -1.70
N LYS A 394 -7.82 24.70 -0.39
CA LYS A 394 -8.09 25.98 0.29
C LYS A 394 -7.13 27.08 -0.15
N ALA A 395 -5.85 26.78 -0.31
CA ALA A 395 -4.86 27.73 -0.80
C ALA A 395 -5.16 28.14 -2.25
N PHE A 396 -5.46 27.16 -3.12
CA PHE A 396 -5.80 27.35 -4.52
C PHE A 396 -6.95 28.36 -4.69
N LEU A 397 -8.06 28.15 -3.97
CA LEU A 397 -9.20 29.06 -3.99
C LEU A 397 -8.89 30.43 -3.35
N LYS A 398 -8.15 30.47 -2.23
CA LYS A 398 -7.81 31.72 -1.53
C LYS A 398 -6.93 32.63 -2.39
N GLN A 399 -6.07 32.05 -3.23
CA GLN A 399 -5.20 32.80 -4.13
C GLN A 399 -5.89 33.20 -5.46
N GLY A 400 -7.21 33.00 -5.58
CA GLY A 400 -8.02 33.47 -6.71
C GLY A 400 -8.14 32.49 -7.87
N HIS A 401 -7.57 31.29 -7.77
CA HIS A 401 -7.73 30.27 -8.80
C HIS A 401 -9.12 29.65 -8.78
N LYS A 402 -9.60 29.26 -9.96
CA LYS A 402 -10.89 28.59 -10.17
C LYS A 402 -10.69 27.09 -10.29
N LEU A 403 -11.62 26.32 -9.74
CA LEU A 403 -11.56 24.85 -9.78
C LEU A 403 -11.48 24.30 -11.21
N SER A 404 -12.04 25.01 -12.20
CA SER A 404 -11.97 24.67 -13.62
C SER A 404 -10.54 24.61 -14.18
N GLU A 405 -9.55 25.21 -13.50
CA GLU A 405 -8.14 25.14 -13.88
C GLU A 405 -7.52 23.77 -13.56
N LEU A 406 -8.14 23.00 -12.67
CA LEU A 406 -7.68 21.66 -12.31
C LEU A 406 -8.21 20.63 -13.31
N LYS A 407 -7.32 19.74 -13.76
CA LYS A 407 -7.63 18.68 -14.72
C LYS A 407 -8.47 17.55 -14.12
N TYR A 408 -8.30 17.32 -12.82
CA TYR A 408 -9.05 16.34 -12.05
C TYR A 408 -9.67 17.04 -10.84
N HIS A 409 -10.90 16.65 -10.49
CA HIS A 409 -11.60 17.17 -9.32
C HIS A 409 -11.87 16.05 -8.34
N ALA A 410 -11.34 16.20 -7.13
CA ALA A 410 -11.62 15.30 -6.03
C ALA A 410 -13.10 15.37 -5.64
N THR A 411 -13.77 14.22 -5.69
CA THR A 411 -15.18 14.11 -5.30
C THR A 411 -15.35 14.27 -3.80
N GLY A 412 -16.30 15.08 -3.36
CA GLY A 412 -16.68 15.19 -1.95
C GLY A 412 -15.80 16.13 -1.13
N PHE A 413 -15.04 17.05 -1.72
CA PHE A 413 -14.36 18.11 -0.96
C PHE A 413 -15.38 19.06 -0.29
N PRO A 414 -15.23 19.46 1.00
CA PRO A 414 -14.14 19.11 1.93
C PRO A 414 -14.36 17.84 2.76
N PHE A 415 -15.54 17.21 2.67
CA PHE A 415 -15.90 16.03 3.45
C PHE A 415 -14.91 14.87 3.27
N GLY A 416 -14.55 14.52 2.03
CA GLY A 416 -13.67 13.39 1.70
C GLY A 416 -12.34 13.37 2.46
N PRO A 417 -11.48 14.41 2.34
CA PRO A 417 -10.22 14.45 3.08
C PRO A 417 -10.41 14.51 4.61
N VAL A 418 -11.46 15.17 5.11
CA VAL A 418 -11.74 15.23 6.56
C VAL A 418 -12.17 13.86 7.10
N PHE A 419 -13.02 13.15 6.36
CA PHE A 419 -13.44 11.78 6.69
C PHE A 419 -12.24 10.82 6.69
N ALA A 420 -11.40 10.88 5.66
CA ALA A 420 -10.18 10.07 5.58
C ALA A 420 -9.23 10.34 6.76
N LEU A 421 -9.06 11.61 7.12
CA LEU A 421 -8.24 12.02 8.26
C LEU A 421 -8.80 11.49 9.58
N ALA A 422 -10.09 11.70 9.84
CA ALA A 422 -10.73 11.26 11.07
C ALA A 422 -10.65 9.73 11.24
N LEU A 423 -10.93 8.98 10.17
CA LEU A 423 -10.88 7.53 10.21
C LEU A 423 -9.46 7.00 10.34
N CYS A 424 -8.45 7.61 9.70
CA CYS A 424 -7.05 7.25 9.94
C CYS A 424 -6.66 7.44 11.42
N ILE A 425 -7.10 8.53 12.07
CA ILE A 425 -6.86 8.75 13.51
C ILE A 425 -7.54 7.64 14.33
N VAL A 426 -8.80 7.31 14.04
CA VAL A 426 -9.52 6.21 14.73
C VAL A 426 -8.77 4.89 14.58
N VAL A 427 -8.26 4.59 13.38
CA VAL A 427 -7.51 3.36 13.11
C VAL A 427 -6.18 3.33 13.87
N ILE A 428 -5.44 4.45 13.88
CA ILE A 428 -4.19 4.58 14.63
C ILE A 428 -4.45 4.42 16.13
N CYS A 429 -5.44 5.11 16.69
CA CYS A 429 -5.79 5.02 18.11
C CYS A 429 -6.43 3.69 18.50
N GLY A 430 -7.09 3.01 17.57
CA GLY A 430 -7.76 1.72 17.77
C GLY A 430 -6.86 0.50 17.61
N GLN A 431 -5.54 0.68 17.45
CA GLN A 431 -4.62 -0.46 17.39
C GLN A 431 -4.45 -1.16 18.73
N ASN A 432 -4.51 -2.49 18.66
CA ASN A 432 -4.16 -3.37 19.78
C ASN A 432 -4.91 -3.03 21.09
N ILE A 433 -6.23 -2.82 20.97
CA ILE A 433 -7.12 -2.54 22.11
C ILE A 433 -6.95 -3.59 23.22
N ASP A 434 -6.76 -4.85 22.85
CA ASP A 434 -6.53 -5.94 23.81
C ASP A 434 -5.26 -5.72 24.65
N ALA A 435 -4.19 -5.18 24.08
CA ALA A 435 -2.97 -4.86 24.84
C ALA A 435 -3.23 -3.71 25.83
N PHE A 436 -4.04 -2.71 25.48
CA PHE A 436 -4.47 -1.67 26.43
C PHE A 436 -5.34 -2.23 27.55
N VAL A 437 -6.28 -3.13 27.23
CA VAL A 437 -7.13 -3.78 28.24
C VAL A 437 -6.29 -4.65 29.18
N LYS A 438 -5.30 -5.37 28.65
CA LYS A 438 -4.41 -6.26 29.42
C LYS A 438 -3.22 -5.53 30.06
N MET A 439 -3.09 -4.22 29.87
CA MET A 439 -1.94 -3.42 30.31
C MET A 439 -0.58 -3.99 29.85
N ASP A 440 -0.55 -4.56 28.64
CA ASP A 440 0.67 -5.09 28.03
C ASP A 440 1.47 -3.96 27.37
N TRP A 441 2.22 -3.25 28.21
CA TRP A 441 3.05 -2.12 27.80
C TRP A 441 4.07 -2.48 26.73
N GLN A 442 4.57 -3.71 26.70
CA GLN A 442 5.54 -4.12 25.68
C GLN A 442 4.87 -4.17 24.30
N ASN A 443 3.71 -4.80 24.19
CA ASN A 443 2.99 -4.87 22.92
C ASN A 443 2.45 -3.50 22.48
N ILE A 444 2.00 -2.66 23.41
CA ILE A 444 1.61 -1.27 23.09
C ILE A 444 2.81 -0.52 22.50
N LEU A 445 3.99 -0.59 23.15
CA LEU A 445 5.18 0.10 22.65
C LEU A 445 5.60 -0.40 21.27
N ILE A 446 5.51 -1.71 21.00
CA ILE A 446 5.82 -2.31 19.69
C ILE A 446 4.85 -1.78 18.62
N THR A 447 3.55 -1.87 18.88
CA THR A 447 2.49 -1.45 17.95
C THR A 447 2.59 0.03 17.62
N TYR A 448 2.89 0.88 18.62
CA TYR A 448 2.88 2.33 18.47
C TYR A 448 4.24 2.94 18.12
N MET A 449 5.29 2.13 17.93
CA MET A 449 6.66 2.60 17.75
C MET A 449 6.85 3.56 16.55
N GLY A 450 6.02 3.42 15.51
CA GLY A 450 6.05 4.32 14.36
C GLY A 450 5.66 5.78 14.68
N ILE A 451 4.81 6.02 15.71
CA ILE A 451 4.37 7.37 16.07
C ILE A 451 5.50 8.18 16.71
N PRO A 452 6.19 7.70 17.77
CA PRO A 452 7.35 8.40 18.30
C PRO A 452 8.43 8.64 17.24
N LEU A 453 8.69 7.66 16.37
CA LEU A 453 9.66 7.81 15.28
C LEU A 453 9.29 8.99 14.36
N PHE A 454 8.04 9.06 13.92
CA PHE A 454 7.54 10.16 13.11
C PHE A 454 7.62 11.51 13.83
N LEU A 455 7.17 11.56 15.09
CA LEU A 455 7.20 12.80 15.89
C LEU A 455 8.63 13.30 16.12
N ILE A 456 9.58 12.40 16.40
CA ILE A 456 10.99 12.74 16.54
C ILE A 456 11.51 13.38 15.26
N LEU A 457 11.24 12.78 14.09
CA LEU A 457 11.65 13.34 12.79
C LEU A 457 11.01 14.71 12.53
N PHE A 458 9.71 14.84 12.81
CA PHE A 458 8.97 16.09 12.64
C PHE A 458 9.51 17.21 13.54
N PHE A 459 9.62 16.97 14.85
CA PHE A 459 10.09 17.97 15.80
C PHE A 459 11.57 18.29 15.63
N TYR A 460 12.41 17.30 15.31
CA TYR A 460 13.82 17.52 14.98
C TYR A 460 13.96 18.55 13.85
N TYR A 461 13.28 18.33 12.72
CA TYR A 461 13.38 19.24 11.59
C TYR A 461 12.76 20.61 11.92
N LYS A 462 11.60 20.60 12.58
CA LYS A 462 10.88 21.83 12.94
C LYS A 462 11.69 22.73 13.88
N ILE A 463 12.36 22.16 14.88
CA ILE A 463 13.18 22.91 15.84
C ILE A 463 14.50 23.35 15.19
N ARG A 464 15.18 22.46 14.46
CA ARG A 464 16.49 22.74 13.86
C ARG A 464 16.44 23.79 12.75
N TYR A 465 15.39 23.77 11.94
CA TYR A 465 15.20 24.66 10.80
C TYR A 465 14.13 25.72 11.03
N LYS A 466 13.51 25.76 12.22
CA LYS A 466 12.50 26.74 12.64
C LYS A 466 11.38 26.91 11.61
N THR A 467 10.86 25.79 11.12
CA THR A 467 9.80 25.81 10.10
C THR A 467 8.45 26.08 10.74
N HIS A 468 7.55 26.67 9.96
CA HIS A 468 6.20 27.02 10.39
C HIS A 468 5.17 26.53 9.38
N LEU A 469 3.94 26.41 9.86
CA LEU A 469 2.79 26.15 9.01
C LEU A 469 2.65 27.30 8.00
N ILE A 470 2.68 26.98 6.72
CA ILE A 470 2.66 27.99 5.65
C ILE A 470 1.29 28.68 5.65
N PRO A 471 1.17 30.02 5.62
CA PRO A 471 -0.11 30.68 5.44
C PRO A 471 -0.73 30.33 4.07
N LEU A 472 -2.05 30.14 3.99
CA LEU A 472 -2.72 29.68 2.75
C LEU A 472 -2.47 30.60 1.54
N ASP A 473 -2.30 31.90 1.78
CA ASP A 473 -1.95 32.93 0.79
C ASP A 473 -0.49 32.91 0.34
N LYS A 474 0.39 32.21 1.07
CA LYS A 474 1.82 32.05 0.78
C LYS A 474 2.18 30.63 0.33
N VAL A 475 1.20 29.75 0.22
CA VAL A 475 1.42 28.41 -0.30
C VAL A 475 1.88 28.54 -1.74
N ASP A 476 3.06 28.01 -2.04
CA ASP A 476 3.55 27.95 -3.41
C ASP A 476 2.70 26.95 -4.20
N LEU A 477 2.05 27.43 -5.27
CA LEU A 477 1.25 26.61 -6.18
C LEU A 477 1.98 26.31 -7.50
N SER A 478 3.23 26.71 -7.65
CA SER A 478 4.02 26.34 -8.84
C SER A 478 4.11 24.81 -9.00
N ARG A 479 4.42 24.31 -10.20
CA ARG A 479 4.57 22.87 -10.44
C ARG A 479 6.02 22.37 -10.24
N GLN A 480 6.82 23.13 -9.49
CA GLN A 480 8.26 22.88 -9.30
C GLN A 480 8.62 22.80 -7.81
N THR A 481 9.62 22.01 -7.45
CA THR A 481 10.25 21.98 -6.14
C THR A 481 11.74 22.25 -6.26
N LYS A 482 12.48 22.23 -5.15
CA LYS A 482 13.94 22.38 -5.19
C LYS A 482 14.60 21.25 -5.99
N GLY A 483 13.98 20.07 -5.93
CA GLY A 483 14.52 18.84 -6.47
C GLY A 483 13.96 18.38 -7.80
N GLU A 484 12.70 18.70 -8.10
CA GLU A 484 11.93 18.13 -9.20
C GLU A 484 11.07 19.22 -9.86
N SER A 485 10.92 19.21 -11.19
CA SER A 485 10.05 20.14 -11.89
C SER A 485 9.13 19.40 -12.87
N TYR A 486 7.92 19.93 -13.06
CA TYR A 486 7.04 19.53 -14.15
C TYR A 486 6.63 20.75 -14.97
N GLU A 487 6.98 20.71 -16.25
CA GLU A 487 6.42 21.58 -17.27
C GLU A 487 5.46 20.73 -18.12
N PRO A 488 4.16 21.06 -18.17
CA PRO A 488 3.25 20.40 -19.10
C PRO A 488 3.73 20.66 -20.53
N GLU A 489 3.66 19.66 -21.41
CA GLU A 489 3.85 19.90 -22.84
C GLU A 489 2.73 20.83 -23.31
N ASP A 490 3.11 22.01 -23.83
CA ASP A 490 2.17 22.91 -24.48
C ASP A 490 1.59 22.17 -25.70
N ASN A 491 0.27 21.93 -25.67
CA ASN A 491 -0.47 21.38 -26.81
C ASN A 491 -0.68 22.43 -27.90
#